data_AF-A0A6C0LU10-F1
#
_entry.id   AF-A0A6C0LU10-F1
#
_cell.length_a   1.000
_cell.length_b   1.000
_cell.length_c   1.000
_cell.angle_alpha   90.00
_cell.angle_beta   90.00
_cell.angle_gamma   90.00
#
_symmetry.space_group_name_H-M   'P 1'
#
loop_
_entity.id
_entity.type
_entity.pdbx_description
1 polymer ?
#
loop_
_entity_poly.entity_id
_entity_poly.type
_entity_poly.pdbx_seq_one_letter_code
_entity_poly.pdbx_strand_id
1 'polypeptide(L)' 'MTKPAFIYNNDGSFKQFGVGYKNKSVLPMWFIVILISILSYVSILYAVTFASPRY' A
#
# COMPACT_ATOMS: atom_id res chain seq x y z
N MET A 1 -30.87 2.88 -8.48
CA MET A 1 -30.06 3.91 -7.78
C MET A 1 -29.33 3.16 -6.68
N THR A 2 -28.01 3.03 -6.58
CA THR A 2 -26.90 3.96 -6.79
C THR A 2 -25.69 3.15 -7.26
N LYS A 3 -25.22 3.32 -8.51
CA LYS A 3 -23.88 2.84 -8.88
C LYS A 3 -22.91 3.89 -8.35
N PRO A 4 -22.00 3.57 -7.41
CA PRO A 4 -21.09 4.57 -6.90
C PRO A 4 -20.21 5.06 -8.05
N ALA A 5 -20.35 6.34 -8.41
CA ALA A 5 -19.61 7.02 -9.49
C ALA A 5 -18.08 7.05 -9.29
N PHE A 6 -17.62 6.41 -8.21
CA PHE A 6 -16.23 6.26 -7.85
C PHE A 6 -15.51 5.15 -8.62
N ILE A 7 -16.23 4.07 -8.99
CA ILE A 7 -15.63 2.85 -9.56
C ILE A 7 -15.89 2.71 -11.07
N TYR A 8 -17.00 3.27 -11.55
CA TYR A 8 -17.46 3.12 -12.93
C TYR A 8 -17.53 4.47 -13.63
N ASN A 9 -17.09 4.51 -14.89
CA ASN A 9 -17.42 5.61 -15.79
C ASN A 9 -18.93 5.61 -16.08
N ASN A 10 -19.47 6.71 -16.61
CA ASN A 10 -20.90 6.80 -16.96
C ASN A 10 -21.33 5.71 -17.97
N ASP A 11 -20.40 5.24 -18.80
CA ASP A 11 -20.59 4.15 -19.76
C ASP A 11 -20.48 2.74 -19.15
N GLY A 12 -20.28 2.62 -17.83
CA GLY A 12 -20.21 1.34 -17.12
C GLY A 12 -18.86 0.63 -17.21
N SER A 13 -17.85 1.23 -17.86
CA SER A 13 -16.48 0.70 -17.84
C SER A 13 -15.82 0.95 -16.48
N PHE A 14 -14.95 0.03 -16.05
CA PHE A 14 -14.13 0.21 -14.85
C PHE A 14 -13.14 1.37 -15.04
N LYS A 15 -13.01 2.22 -14.02
CA LYS A 15 -12.03 3.32 -14.05
C LYS A 15 -10.62 2.74 -13.99
N GLN A 16 -9.82 3.00 -15.04
CA GLN A 16 -8.43 2.54 -15.11
C GLN A 16 -7.60 3.26 -14.05
N PHE A 17 -6.90 2.48 -13.22
CA PHE A 17 -5.97 3.01 -12.24
C PHE A 17 -4.61 3.24 -12.90
N GLY A 18 -4.14 4.49 -12.90
CA GLY A 18 -2.87 4.91 -13.48
C GLY A 18 -2.56 6.37 -13.13
N VAL A 19 -1.28 6.74 -13.16
CA VAL A 19 -0.74 8.07 -12.76
C VAL A 19 -1.37 9.17 -13.61
N GLY A 20 -2.45 9.77 -13.12
CA GLY A 20 -3.18 10.79 -13.86
C GLY A 20 -4.57 11.16 -13.33
N TYR A 21 -4.95 10.79 -12.10
CA TYR A 21 -6.25 11.18 -11.53
C TYR A 21 -6.13 12.04 -10.27
N LYS A 22 -6.75 13.22 -10.36
CA LYS A 22 -6.71 14.40 -9.48
C LYS A 22 -7.00 14.21 -7.97
N ASN A 23 -7.24 13.01 -7.45
CA ASN A 23 -7.64 12.81 -6.04
C ASN A 23 -7.29 11.43 -5.48
N LYS A 24 -6.00 11.04 -5.43
CA LYS A 24 -5.55 9.97 -4.52
C LYS A 24 -4.04 10.04 -4.32
N SER A 25 -3.59 9.75 -3.09
CA SER A 25 -2.21 9.85 -2.60
C SER A 25 -1.14 9.68 -3.68
N VAL A 26 -0.29 10.71 -3.80
CA VAL A 26 0.88 10.82 -4.68
C VAL A 26 1.96 9.78 -4.36
N LEU A 27 1.79 8.99 -3.29
CA LEU A 27 2.77 8.01 -2.88
C LEU A 27 2.67 6.77 -3.77
N PRO A 28 3.73 6.47 -4.54
CA PRO A 28 3.69 5.34 -5.43
C PRO A 28 3.77 4.04 -4.63
N MET A 29 3.14 2.98 -5.13
CA MET A 29 3.07 1.69 -4.43
C MET A 29 4.44 1.14 -4.04
N TRP A 30 5.46 1.37 -4.86
CA TRP A 30 6.83 0.92 -4.58
C TRP A 30 7.41 1.57 -3.31
N PHE A 31 7.02 2.80 -2.98
CA PHE A 31 7.46 3.48 -1.76
C PHE A 31 6.89 2.80 -0.50
N ILE A 32 5.63 2.37 -0.57
CA ILE A 32 4.97 1.63 0.52
C ILE A 32 5.64 0.27 0.72
N VAL A 33 5.97 -0.42 -0.36
CA VAL A 33 6.66 -1.73 -0.31
C VAL A 33 8.04 -1.61 0.34
N ILE A 34 8.82 -0.57 0.02
CA ILE A 34 10.12 -0.32 0.67
C ILE A 34 9.94 -0.10 2.17
N LEU A 35 8.96 0.71 2.57
CA LEU A 35 8.70 0.99 3.99
C LEU A 35 8.34 -0.29 4.76
N ILE A 36 7.46 -1.12 4.20
CA ILE A 36 7.06 -2.41 4.80
C ILE A 36 8.25 -3.37 4.88
N SER A 37 9.12 -3.41 3.87
CA SER A 37 10.33 -4.25 3.86
C SER A 37 11.28 -3.90 5.00
N ILE A 38 11.52 -2.60 5.23
CA ILE A 38 12.36 -2.10 6.32
C ILE A 38 11.75 -2.48 7.68
N LEU A 39 10.44 -2.24 7.86
CA LEU A 39 9.74 -2.58 9.11
C LEU A 39 9.77 -4.09 9.39
N SER A 40 9.61 -4.93 8.36
CA SER A 40 9.70 -6.38 8.47
C SER A 40 11.09 -6.84 8.94
N TYR A 41 12.15 -6.29 8.34
CA TYR A 41 13.53 -6.61 8.72
C TYR A 41 13.82 -6.24 10.19
N VAL A 42 13.47 -5.02 10.60
CA VAL A 42 13.68 -4.54 11.98
C VAL A 42 12.86 -5.37 12.97
N SER A 43 11.62 -5.72 12.62
CA SER A 43 10.75 -6.54 13.47
C SER A 43 11.33 -7.92 13.73
N ILE A 44 11.85 -8.58 12.68
CA ILE A 44 12.50 -9.89 12.81
C ILE A 44 13.79 -9.78 13.62
N LEU A 45 14.62 -8.77 13.36
CA LEU A 45 15.85 -8.54 14.11
C LEU A 45 15.59 -8.35 15.60
N TYR A 46 14.58 -7.55 15.94
CA TYR A 46 14.12 -7.38 17.33
C TYR A 46 13.61 -8.70 17.91
N ALA A 47 12.72 -9.40 17.21
CA ALA A 47 12.19 -10.69 17.66
C ALA A 47 13.32 -11.70 17.95
N VAL A 48 14.32 -11.80 17.08
CA VAL A 48 15.48 -12.68 17.27
C VAL A 48 16.36 -12.21 18.43
N THR A 49 16.57 -10.90 18.60
CA THR A 49 17.41 -10.37 19.68
C THR A 49 16.76 -10.59 21.06
N PHE A 50 15.44 -10.45 21.16
CA PHE A 50 14.68 -10.71 22.39
C PHE A 50 14.44 -12.21 22.64
N ALA A 51 14.25 -13.01 21.59
CA ALA A 51 14.06 -14.46 21.71
C ALA A 51 15.37 -15.23 21.92
N SER A 52 16.49 -14.71 21.42
CA SER A 52 17.84 -15.21 21.65
C SER A 52 18.64 -14.14 22.42
N PRO A 53 18.33 -13.90 23.71
CA PRO A 53 19.20 -13.10 24.56
C PRO A 53 20.51 -13.87 24.67
N ARG A 54 21.50 -13.49 23.86
CA ARG A 54 22.84 -14.09 23.88
C ARG A 54 23.73 -13.51 24.97
N TYR A 55 23.15 -12.79 25.94
CA TYR A 55 23.69 -12.48 27.27
C TYR A 55 22.53 -12.29 28.23
#